data_AF-A0A814WPJ8-F1
#
_entry.id   AF-A0A814WPJ8-F1
#
_cell.length_a   1.000
_cell.length_b   1.000
_cell.length_c   1.000
_cell.angle_alpha   90.00
_cell.angle_beta   90.00
_cell.angle_gamma   90.00
#
_symmetry.space_group_name_H-M   'P 1'
#
loop_
_entity.id
_entity.type
_entity.pdbx_description
1 polymer ?
#
loop_
_entity_poly.entity_id
_entity_poly.type
_entity_poly.pdbx_seq_one_letter_code
_entity_poly.pdbx_strand_id
1 'polypeptide(L)'
;MFYNLFSIILGLSSVLLVLANEDTSNTLNILMPDAVANHVDDYVCSSFELDTNKPTYITAFNPSATSKDAHHMLLYGCTEPGSQKKIWNCGEMANTETSSSQKYETGPMCASGSTIIYAWAMDANKTELPKDVAFKIGASTPIKYLVLQVHFANIDKFKAGETDRSGFVLTTSPTPSSKRAGVYSLSAGGYMQANSEELFEVACKIQQDIVMHPFAFRAHTHKLGLVNSGYRVRGTYDDQEWTEIGRRSPQLPQMFSPVKDNITIKQDDYVAAVCTMYNTRSHVVRAGPTGNDEMCNFYMMYWVDGDQLLDDQVCISPGPPNYYFRRDRALNVDKIPGNAFSIPPPPNGPAPGESLQNGTHHMMMMQHQENPLPQQFHLRYNNGNNN
;
A
#
# COMPACT_ATOMS: atom_id res chain seq x y z
N MET A 1 73.51 43.60 25.86
CA MET A 1 73.31 42.93 24.56
C MET A 1 72.91 41.49 24.87
N PHE A 2 71.71 41.07 24.43
CA PHE A 2 71.18 39.69 24.41
C PHE A 2 70.93 38.99 25.78
N TYR A 3 69.88 38.19 26.07
CA TYR A 3 68.54 37.86 25.56
C TYR A 3 67.83 37.01 26.66
N ASN A 4 66.49 37.03 26.71
CA ASN A 4 65.52 35.99 27.14
C ASN A 4 65.66 35.23 28.48
N LEU A 5 64.57 35.23 29.28
CA LEU A 5 63.55 34.15 29.26
C LEU A 5 62.34 34.57 30.13
N PHE A 6 61.21 34.89 29.49
CA PHE A 6 59.90 34.97 30.15
C PHE A 6 59.07 33.76 29.68
N SER A 7 58.76 32.85 30.60
CA SER A 7 57.82 31.75 30.36
C SER A 7 56.39 32.29 30.34
N ILE A 8 55.71 32.18 29.20
CA ILE A 8 54.27 32.39 29.09
C ILE A 8 53.62 31.01 29.06
N ILE A 9 52.86 30.69 30.11
CA ILE A 9 51.99 29.51 30.16
C ILE A 9 50.71 29.86 29.38
N LEU A 10 50.55 29.29 28.19
CA LEU A 10 49.33 29.34 27.40
C LEU A 10 48.39 28.23 27.89
N GLY A 11 47.38 28.61 28.69
CA GLY A 11 46.23 27.76 28.96
C GLY A 11 45.26 27.78 27.78
N LEU A 12 45.30 26.75 26.94
CA LEU A 12 44.25 26.48 25.94
C LEU A 12 43.04 25.87 26.64
N SER A 13 42.04 26.70 26.95
CA SER A 13 40.69 26.23 27.26
C SER A 13 40.01 25.85 25.94
N SER A 14 40.01 24.57 25.62
CA SER A 14 39.21 23.99 24.54
C SER A 14 37.73 24.07 24.89
N VAL A 15 37.05 25.11 24.42
CA VAL A 15 35.59 25.17 24.41
C VAL A 15 35.12 24.25 23.30
N LEU A 16 34.70 23.02 23.65
CA LEU A 16 33.89 22.20 22.76
C LEU A 16 32.54 22.92 22.59
N LEU A 17 32.33 23.60 21.47
CA LEU A 17 30.99 23.95 21.02
C LEU A 17 30.27 22.65 20.66
N VAL A 18 29.49 22.11 21.60
CA VAL A 18 28.42 21.17 21.26
C VAL A 18 27.35 22.01 20.57
N LEU A 19 27.36 22.01 19.23
CA LEU A 19 26.20 22.47 18.48
C LEU A 19 25.08 21.46 18.76
N ALA A 20 24.20 21.82 19.70
CA ALA A 20 22.89 21.18 19.77
C ALA A 20 22.21 21.45 18.42
N ASN A 21 22.03 20.40 17.61
CA ASN A 21 21.10 20.46 16.49
C ASN A 21 19.72 20.72 17.12
N GLU A 22 19.24 21.96 17.04
CA GLU A 22 17.82 22.25 17.24
C GLU A 22 17.05 21.39 16.23
N ASP A 23 16.25 20.46 16.74
CA ASP A 23 15.37 19.63 15.94
C ASP A 23 14.25 20.56 15.42
N THR A 24 14.45 21.16 14.25
CA THR A 24 13.46 22.08 13.63
C THR A 24 12.30 21.29 13.04
N SER A 25 11.57 20.56 13.89
CA SER A 25 10.36 19.84 13.50
C SER A 25 9.19 20.83 13.40
N ASN A 26 8.55 20.88 12.24
CA ASN A 26 7.32 21.62 11.98
C ASN A 26 6.12 20.66 11.90
N THR A 27 4.91 21.17 12.09
CA THR A 27 3.68 20.39 11.90
C THR A 27 2.90 20.84 10.68
N LEU A 28 2.36 19.89 9.90
CA LEU A 28 1.42 20.14 8.80
C LEU A 28 0.08 19.47 9.10
N ASN A 29 -0.97 20.28 9.22
CA ASN A 29 -2.32 19.81 9.54
C ASN A 29 -3.08 19.44 8.28
N ILE A 30 -3.43 18.16 8.16
CA ILE A 30 -4.23 17.58 7.09
C ILE A 30 -5.52 17.08 7.73
N LEU A 31 -6.47 17.99 7.97
CA LEU A 31 -7.69 17.74 8.73
C LEU A 31 -8.91 18.02 7.87
N MET A 32 -9.94 17.17 7.95
CA MET A 32 -11.20 17.39 7.24
C MET A 32 -11.74 18.80 7.52
N PRO A 33 -12.19 19.54 6.50
CA PRO A 33 -12.64 20.91 6.68
C PRO A 33 -14.13 20.99 7.02
N ASP A 34 -14.46 20.55 8.22
CA ASP A 34 -15.83 20.49 8.75
C ASP A 34 -16.73 19.61 7.87
N ALA A 35 -16.27 18.38 7.61
CA ALA A 35 -16.94 17.40 6.77
C ALA A 35 -18.25 16.90 7.39
N VAL A 36 -19.18 16.47 6.54
CA VAL A 36 -20.47 15.88 6.93
C VAL A 36 -20.76 14.68 6.05
N ALA A 37 -20.81 13.48 6.62
CA ALA A 37 -21.31 12.30 5.92
C ALA A 37 -22.83 12.20 6.04
N ASN A 38 -23.51 11.76 4.98
CA ASN A 38 -24.97 11.61 4.97
C ASN A 38 -25.39 10.14 4.96
N HIS A 39 -24.50 9.25 4.58
CA HIS A 39 -24.73 7.81 4.51
C HIS A 39 -23.72 7.06 5.37
N VAL A 40 -24.19 5.96 5.95
CA VAL A 40 -23.31 4.98 6.57
C VAL A 40 -22.37 4.45 5.50
N ASP A 41 -21.10 4.30 5.87
CA ASP A 41 -20.00 3.89 5.00
C ASP A 41 -19.66 4.90 3.88
N ASP A 42 -19.92 6.20 4.11
CA ASP A 42 -19.46 7.27 3.22
C ASP A 42 -17.92 7.39 3.27
N TYR A 43 -17.31 7.44 2.09
CA TYR A 43 -15.89 7.74 1.89
C TYR A 43 -15.78 9.18 1.42
N VAL A 44 -15.28 10.06 2.30
CA VAL A 44 -15.20 11.49 2.06
C VAL A 44 -13.74 11.89 1.86
N CYS A 45 -13.48 12.72 0.85
CA CYS A 45 -12.15 13.16 0.46
C CYS A 45 -12.01 14.69 0.59
N SER A 46 -10.80 15.15 0.92
CA SER A 46 -10.40 16.56 0.87
C SER A 46 -8.94 16.68 0.42
N SER A 47 -8.63 17.73 -0.34
CA SER A 47 -7.29 18.00 -0.89
C SER A 47 -6.61 19.18 -0.22
N PHE A 48 -5.28 19.09 -0.13
CA PHE A 48 -4.41 20.08 0.49
C PHE A 48 -3.23 20.34 -0.47
N GLU A 49 -3.18 21.55 -1.01
CA GLU A 49 -2.11 21.96 -1.91
C GLU A 49 -0.79 22.15 -1.14
N LEU A 50 0.31 21.69 -1.75
CA LEU A 50 1.64 21.80 -1.18
C LEU A 50 2.43 22.95 -1.81
N ASP A 51 3.39 23.49 -1.07
CA ASP A 51 4.32 24.49 -1.61
C ASP A 51 5.13 23.89 -2.77
N THR A 52 5.11 24.58 -3.90
CA THR A 52 5.81 24.21 -5.14
C THR A 52 7.24 24.75 -5.21
N ASN A 53 7.67 25.58 -4.24
CA ASN A 53 8.99 26.17 -4.20
C ASN A 53 9.97 25.40 -3.28
N LYS A 54 9.47 24.83 -2.18
CA LYS A 54 10.30 24.18 -1.16
C LYS A 54 9.79 22.77 -0.83
N PRO A 55 10.67 21.75 -0.82
CA PRO A 55 10.27 20.42 -0.44
C PRO A 55 10.02 20.35 1.06
N THR A 56 9.07 19.51 1.44
CA THR A 56 8.77 19.17 2.84
C THR A 56 9.03 17.69 3.05
N TYR A 57 9.62 17.33 4.20
CA TYR A 57 9.99 15.96 4.54
C TYR A 57 9.13 15.46 5.69
N ILE A 58 8.20 14.54 5.44
CA ILE A 58 7.33 13.96 6.48
C ILE A 58 8.09 12.85 7.21
N THR A 59 8.20 12.95 8.53
CA THR A 59 8.93 12.00 9.39
C THR A 59 8.02 11.22 10.33
N ALA A 60 6.82 11.72 10.62
CA ALA A 60 5.84 10.98 11.42
C ALA A 60 4.39 11.36 11.07
N PHE A 61 3.48 10.42 11.32
CA PHE A 61 2.05 10.55 11.11
C PHE A 61 1.34 10.48 12.46
N ASN A 62 0.78 11.61 12.92
CA ASN A 62 -0.02 11.66 14.13
C ASN A 62 -1.52 11.71 13.77
N PRO A 63 -2.30 10.65 14.02
CA PRO A 63 -3.73 10.66 13.77
C PRO A 63 -4.43 11.63 14.74
N SER A 64 -5.33 12.44 14.20
CA SER A 64 -6.24 13.31 14.94
C SER A 64 -7.66 12.85 14.69
N ALA A 65 -7.99 11.66 15.18
CA ALA A 65 -9.31 11.04 15.08
C ALA A 65 -9.48 9.99 16.18
N THR A 66 -10.72 9.60 16.43
CA THR A 66 -11.05 8.38 17.18
C THR A 66 -11.82 7.41 16.30
N SER A 67 -11.84 6.12 16.64
CA SER A 67 -12.63 5.10 15.92
C SER A 67 -14.13 5.36 15.94
N LYS A 68 -14.61 6.21 16.86
CA LYS A 68 -16.00 6.70 16.88
C LYS A 68 -16.28 7.71 15.77
N ASP A 69 -15.26 8.48 15.40
CA ASP A 69 -15.35 9.57 14.43
C ASP A 69 -15.02 9.09 13.02
N ALA A 70 -14.02 8.23 12.88
CA ALA A 70 -13.55 7.69 11.60
C ALA A 70 -13.23 6.20 11.76
N HIS A 71 -13.78 5.36 10.89
CA HIS A 71 -13.48 3.92 10.91
C HIS A 71 -12.04 3.66 10.43
N HIS A 72 -11.63 4.34 9.36
CA HIS A 72 -10.24 4.41 8.92
C HIS A 72 -9.99 5.69 8.12
N MET A 73 -8.71 6.05 7.96
CA MET A 73 -8.26 7.21 7.20
C MET A 73 -7.08 6.84 6.31
N LEU A 74 -7.08 7.32 5.07
CA LEU A 74 -5.98 7.14 4.12
C LEU A 74 -5.44 8.50 3.69
N LEU A 75 -4.13 8.59 3.52
CA LEU A 75 -3.45 9.76 2.99
C LEU A 75 -2.79 9.40 1.67
N TYR A 76 -3.15 10.10 0.62
CA TYR A 76 -2.59 9.96 -0.73
C TYR A 76 -1.76 11.19 -1.09
N GLY A 77 -0.69 10.98 -1.83
CA GLY A 77 -0.04 12.01 -2.64
C GLY A 77 -0.63 11.98 -4.05
N CYS A 78 -1.03 13.13 -4.55
CA CYS A 78 -1.55 13.30 -5.90
C CYS A 78 -0.72 14.32 -6.69
N THR A 79 -0.62 14.14 -8.00
CA THR A 79 -0.26 15.24 -8.91
C THR A 79 -1.43 16.19 -9.09
N GLU A 80 -2.64 15.65 -9.28
CA GLU A 80 -3.88 16.42 -9.32
C GLU A 80 -4.96 15.73 -8.49
N PRO A 81 -5.71 16.45 -7.64
CA PRO A 81 -6.79 15.86 -6.84
C PRO A 81 -7.95 15.44 -7.74
N GLY A 82 -8.75 14.46 -7.31
CA GLY A 82 -9.89 13.98 -8.10
C GLY A 82 -11.08 14.93 -8.17
N SER A 83 -11.07 16.00 -7.38
CA SER A 83 -12.02 17.11 -7.45
C SER A 83 -11.34 18.44 -7.10
N GLN A 84 -11.87 19.52 -7.66
CA GLN A 84 -11.52 20.90 -7.30
C GLN A 84 -12.35 21.42 -6.11
N LYS A 85 -13.35 20.66 -5.66
CA LYS A 85 -14.13 20.98 -4.46
C LYS A 85 -13.29 20.68 -3.23
N LYS A 86 -13.55 21.46 -2.18
CA LYS A 86 -12.91 21.28 -0.88
C LYS A 86 -13.22 19.90 -0.26
N ILE A 87 -14.41 19.39 -0.52
CA ILE A 87 -14.87 18.07 -0.05
C ILE A 87 -15.64 17.38 -1.17
N TRP A 88 -15.37 16.10 -1.40
CA TRP A 88 -16.11 15.26 -2.35
C TRP A 88 -16.26 13.83 -1.81
N ASN A 89 -17.13 13.02 -2.42
CA ASN A 89 -17.20 11.58 -2.13
C ASN A 89 -16.17 10.84 -3.01
N CYS A 90 -15.32 10.00 -2.40
CA CYS A 90 -14.20 9.36 -3.08
C CYS A 90 -14.61 8.23 -4.06
N GLY A 91 -15.89 7.87 -4.12
CA GLY A 91 -16.42 6.94 -5.12
C GLY A 91 -16.30 5.45 -4.79
N GLU A 92 -15.53 5.05 -3.77
CA GLU A 92 -15.29 3.62 -3.42
C GLU A 92 -16.56 2.84 -3.04
N MET A 93 -17.66 3.52 -2.68
CA MET A 93 -18.96 2.91 -2.39
C MET A 93 -20.14 3.57 -3.12
N ALA A 94 -19.89 4.43 -4.12
CA ALA A 94 -20.91 5.28 -4.75
C ALA A 94 -22.03 4.53 -5.51
N ASN A 95 -21.83 3.24 -5.80
CA ASN A 95 -22.80 2.41 -6.53
C ASN A 95 -23.79 1.65 -5.63
N THR A 96 -23.83 1.90 -4.32
CA THR A 96 -24.95 1.41 -3.52
C THR A 96 -26.18 2.29 -3.81
N GLU A 97 -27.36 1.69 -4.00
CA GLU A 97 -28.64 2.35 -4.35
C GLU A 97 -29.10 3.47 -3.37
N THR A 98 -28.28 3.79 -2.36
CA THR A 98 -28.48 4.87 -1.39
C THR A 98 -27.92 6.23 -1.84
N SER A 99 -27.20 6.31 -2.96
CA SER A 99 -26.50 7.52 -3.44
C SER A 99 -27.38 8.62 -4.04
N SER A 100 -28.72 8.45 -4.06
CA SER A 100 -29.65 9.44 -4.61
C SER A 100 -29.82 10.74 -3.78
N SER A 101 -29.12 10.88 -2.65
CA SER A 101 -29.10 12.10 -1.83
C SER A 101 -27.68 12.59 -1.48
N GLN A 102 -26.71 12.39 -2.35
CA GLN A 102 -25.33 12.81 -2.10
C GLN A 102 -25.18 14.35 -2.10
N LYS A 103 -24.86 14.91 -0.93
CA LYS A 103 -24.45 16.32 -0.73
C LYS A 103 -23.17 16.68 -1.49
N TYR A 104 -22.33 15.69 -1.75
CA TYR A 104 -21.03 15.84 -2.39
C TYR A 104 -21.04 15.23 -3.78
N GLU A 105 -20.34 15.87 -4.72
CA GLU A 105 -20.03 15.23 -5.99
C GLU A 105 -19.14 13.99 -5.76
N THR A 106 -19.26 13.01 -6.64
CA THR A 106 -18.42 11.81 -6.60
C THR A 106 -17.23 11.99 -7.55
N GLY A 107 -16.03 11.65 -7.08
CA GLY A 107 -14.80 11.68 -7.87
C GLY A 107 -13.72 10.80 -7.23
N PRO A 108 -12.67 10.40 -7.98
CA PRO A 108 -11.59 9.57 -7.43
C PRO A 108 -10.79 10.32 -6.35
N MET A 109 -9.87 9.65 -5.66
CA MET A 109 -8.92 10.31 -4.75
C MET A 109 -8.01 11.30 -5.49
N CYS A 110 -7.43 10.86 -6.61
CA CYS A 110 -6.58 11.66 -7.48
C CYS A 110 -7.11 11.57 -8.91
N ALA A 111 -7.08 12.67 -9.66
CA ALA A 111 -7.29 12.65 -11.10
C ALA A 111 -6.05 12.08 -11.81
N SER A 112 -4.85 12.37 -11.28
CA SER A 112 -3.59 11.86 -11.80
C SER A 112 -2.51 11.73 -10.70
N GLY A 113 -1.55 10.83 -10.94
CA GLY A 113 -0.37 10.65 -10.07
C GLY A 113 -0.71 10.22 -8.65
N SER A 114 -1.46 9.13 -8.47
CA SER A 114 -1.86 8.62 -7.16
C SER A 114 -0.79 7.77 -6.50
N THR A 115 -0.45 8.05 -5.25
CA THR A 115 0.41 7.20 -4.41
C THR A 115 -0.13 7.21 -2.99
N ILE A 116 -0.44 6.04 -2.43
CA ILE A 116 -0.77 5.96 -1.00
C ILE A 116 0.48 6.28 -0.18
N ILE A 117 0.36 7.21 0.76
CA ILE A 117 1.44 7.63 1.65
C ILE A 117 1.25 7.00 3.03
N TYR A 118 0.03 6.95 3.55
CA TYR A 118 -0.22 6.43 4.89
C TYR A 118 -1.65 5.91 5.06
N ALA A 119 -1.85 5.03 6.04
CA ALA A 119 -3.13 4.45 6.40
C ALA A 119 -3.25 4.32 7.91
N TRP A 120 -4.42 4.64 8.45
CA TRP A 120 -4.75 4.53 9.87
C TRP A 120 -6.11 3.86 10.05
N ALA A 121 -6.25 3.03 11.10
CA ALA A 121 -7.50 2.41 11.49
C ALA A 121 -7.50 2.13 13.00
N MET A 122 -8.70 1.98 13.59
CA MET A 122 -8.90 1.38 14.93
C MET A 122 -8.06 2.00 16.06
N ASP A 123 -8.02 3.33 16.18
CA ASP A 123 -7.29 4.03 17.25
C ASP A 123 -5.79 3.70 17.31
N ALA A 124 -5.19 3.34 16.18
CA ALA A 124 -3.75 3.10 16.12
C ALA A 124 -2.97 4.34 16.57
N ASN A 125 -1.89 4.10 17.31
CA ASN A 125 -1.01 5.14 17.80
C ASN A 125 -0.32 5.90 16.66
N LYS A 126 0.36 7.00 17.01
CA LYS A 126 1.28 7.69 16.11
C LYS A 126 2.28 6.70 15.48
N THR A 127 2.61 6.92 14.22
CA THR A 127 3.65 6.16 13.52
C THR A 127 4.82 7.09 13.21
N GLU A 128 5.98 6.75 13.75
CA GLU A 128 7.25 7.37 13.39
C GLU A 128 7.90 6.54 12.28
N LEU A 129 8.43 7.23 11.26
CA LEU A 129 9.25 6.56 10.26
C LEU A 129 10.59 6.14 10.86
N PRO A 130 11.28 5.15 10.26
CA PRO A 130 12.61 4.79 10.71
C PRO A 130 13.56 6.00 10.75
N LYS A 131 14.59 5.91 11.57
CA LYS A 131 15.58 6.99 11.70
C LYS A 131 16.13 7.41 10.33
N ASP A 132 16.15 8.72 10.11
CA ASP A 132 16.63 9.38 8.89
C ASP A 132 15.86 8.99 7.61
N VAL A 133 14.63 8.49 7.75
CA VAL A 133 13.71 8.22 6.63
C VAL A 133 12.60 9.26 6.62
N ALA A 134 12.32 9.84 5.44
CA ALA A 134 11.20 10.76 5.27
C ALA A 134 10.55 10.65 3.89
N PHE A 135 9.23 10.89 3.82
CA PHE A 135 8.56 11.14 2.54
C PHE A 135 8.81 12.58 2.11
N LYS A 136 9.39 12.75 0.92
CA LYS A 136 9.59 14.07 0.30
C LYS A 136 8.38 14.44 -0.56
N ILE A 137 7.76 15.57 -0.25
CA ILE A 137 6.55 16.07 -0.93
C ILE A 137 6.74 17.53 -1.38
N GLY A 138 5.89 18.00 -2.29
CA GLY A 138 5.94 19.38 -2.81
C GLY A 138 7.15 19.63 -3.73
N ALA A 139 7.50 20.90 -3.93
CA ALA A 139 8.58 21.35 -4.81
C ALA A 139 8.59 20.68 -6.18
N SER A 140 9.69 20.02 -6.56
CA SER A 140 9.87 19.31 -7.83
C SER A 140 9.32 17.88 -7.83
N THR A 141 8.79 17.39 -6.71
CA THR A 141 8.25 16.01 -6.65
C THR A 141 6.92 15.91 -7.43
N PRO A 142 6.52 14.71 -7.88
CA PRO A 142 5.19 14.52 -8.49
C PRO A 142 4.01 14.74 -7.53
N ILE A 143 4.27 14.75 -6.21
CA ILE A 143 3.25 14.93 -5.17
C ILE A 143 3.05 16.43 -4.95
N LYS A 144 2.03 17.00 -5.59
CA LYS A 144 1.66 18.43 -5.49
C LYS A 144 0.52 18.67 -4.49
N TYR A 145 -0.28 17.64 -4.26
CA TYR A 145 -1.38 17.66 -3.31
C TYR A 145 -1.29 16.47 -2.38
N LEU A 146 -1.70 16.67 -1.13
CA LEU A 146 -2.12 15.58 -0.27
C LEU A 146 -3.64 15.47 -0.34
N VAL A 147 -4.15 14.25 -0.46
CA VAL A 147 -5.59 13.96 -0.38
C VAL A 147 -5.84 13.06 0.81
N LEU A 148 -6.64 13.56 1.74
CA LEU A 148 -7.14 12.81 2.88
C LEU A 148 -8.47 12.18 2.51
N GLN A 149 -8.56 10.87 2.68
CA GLN A 149 -9.81 10.12 2.65
C GLN A 149 -10.16 9.66 4.06
N VAL A 150 -11.42 9.87 4.46
CA VAL A 150 -11.97 9.40 5.73
C VAL A 150 -13.20 8.54 5.43
N HIS A 151 -13.23 7.35 6.03
CA HIS A 151 -14.38 6.45 5.96
C HIS A 151 -15.24 6.60 7.24
N PHE A 152 -16.47 7.08 7.05
CA PHE A 152 -17.44 7.30 8.11
C PHE A 152 -18.43 6.13 8.22
N ALA A 153 -18.10 5.12 9.03
CA ALA A 153 -19.00 3.98 9.28
C ALA A 153 -20.17 4.31 10.23
N ASN A 154 -20.13 5.45 10.94
CA ASN A 154 -21.22 5.95 11.77
C ASN A 154 -21.50 7.42 11.43
N ILE A 155 -22.79 7.77 11.31
CA ILE A 155 -23.25 9.12 10.95
C ILE A 155 -24.12 9.79 12.01
N ASP A 156 -24.25 9.22 13.21
CA ASP A 156 -25.17 9.70 14.23
C ASP A 156 -24.84 11.13 14.70
N LYS A 157 -23.54 11.47 14.78
CA LYS A 157 -23.10 12.85 15.05
C LYS A 157 -23.55 13.83 13.95
N PHE A 158 -23.53 13.41 12.69
CA PHE A 158 -23.95 14.25 11.57
C PHE A 158 -25.47 14.48 11.58
N LYS A 159 -26.25 13.49 12.00
CA LYS A 159 -27.70 13.65 12.23
C LYS A 159 -28.01 14.66 13.34
N ALA A 160 -27.11 14.81 14.32
CA ALA A 160 -27.19 15.82 15.36
C ALA A 160 -26.74 17.23 14.91
N GLY A 161 -26.34 17.38 13.64
CA GLY A 161 -25.86 18.64 13.07
C GLY A 161 -24.38 18.94 13.32
N GLU A 162 -23.62 17.98 13.85
CA GLU A 162 -22.18 18.12 14.05
C GLU A 162 -21.40 18.00 12.73
N THR A 163 -20.15 18.46 12.76
CA THR A 163 -19.21 18.35 11.62
C THR A 163 -17.94 17.62 12.08
N ASP A 164 -17.14 17.13 11.13
CA ASP A 164 -15.94 16.35 11.41
C ASP A 164 -14.66 17.05 10.92
N ARG A 165 -13.62 16.97 11.76
CA ARG A 165 -12.26 17.47 11.47
C ARG A 165 -11.19 16.39 11.65
N SER A 166 -11.58 15.13 11.50
CA SER A 166 -10.66 13.99 11.56
C SER A 166 -9.58 14.11 10.50
N GLY A 167 -8.38 13.63 10.79
CA GLY A 167 -7.28 13.63 9.83
C GLY A 167 -5.92 13.34 10.46
N PHE A 168 -4.87 13.92 9.90
CA PHE A 168 -3.49 13.75 10.35
C PHE A 168 -2.83 15.08 10.69
N VAL A 169 -2.10 15.10 11.80
CA VAL A 169 -1.08 16.11 12.10
C VAL A 169 0.27 15.50 11.73
N LEU A 170 0.86 15.94 10.63
CA LEU A 170 2.12 15.40 10.14
C LEU A 170 3.28 16.08 10.84
N THR A 171 4.24 15.31 11.33
CA THR A 171 5.55 15.86 11.74
C THR A 171 6.42 15.96 10.50
N THR A 172 6.98 17.14 10.29
CA THR A 172 7.73 17.48 9.08
C THR A 172 9.04 18.17 9.43
N SER A 173 10.01 18.09 8.53
CA SER A 173 11.23 18.88 8.58
C SER A 173 11.43 19.62 7.26
N PRO A 174 11.95 20.87 7.27
CA PRO A 174 12.43 21.52 6.06
C PRO A 174 13.82 21.00 5.63
N THR A 175 14.53 20.27 6.51
CA THR A 175 15.85 19.73 6.19
C THR A 175 15.74 18.37 5.51
N PRO A 176 16.52 18.11 4.44
CA PRO A 176 16.54 16.82 3.79
C PRO A 176 16.94 15.69 4.73
N SER A 177 16.23 14.57 4.63
CA SER A 177 16.60 13.31 5.27
C SER A 177 17.66 12.58 4.44
N SER A 178 18.53 11.79 5.07
CA SER A 178 19.54 11.01 4.33
C SER A 178 18.95 9.85 3.53
N LYS A 179 17.75 9.38 3.91
CA LYS A 179 17.01 8.33 3.22
C LYS A 179 15.64 8.82 2.79
N ARG A 180 15.28 8.53 1.54
CA ARG A 180 13.97 8.88 0.97
C ARG A 180 13.01 7.70 1.07
N ALA A 181 11.83 7.92 1.64
CA ALA A 181 10.75 6.96 1.64
C ALA A 181 9.98 6.98 0.31
N GLY A 182 9.54 5.80 -0.11
CA GLY A 182 8.64 5.59 -1.24
C GLY A 182 7.66 4.45 -0.95
N VAL A 183 6.67 4.28 -1.83
CA VAL A 183 5.74 3.15 -1.78
C VAL A 183 5.75 2.47 -3.14
N TYR A 184 6.05 1.17 -3.15
CA TYR A 184 5.95 0.33 -4.34
C TYR A 184 4.61 -0.40 -4.27
N SER A 185 3.72 -0.12 -5.24
CA SER A 185 2.38 -0.68 -5.30
C SER A 185 2.36 -1.87 -6.24
N LEU A 186 1.87 -3.02 -5.77
CA LEU A 186 1.59 -4.17 -6.61
C LEU A 186 0.08 -4.38 -6.69
N SER A 187 -0.45 -4.45 -7.91
CA SER A 187 -1.88 -4.58 -8.15
C SER A 187 -2.18 -5.65 -9.20
N ALA A 188 -3.12 -6.53 -8.92
CA ALA A 188 -3.58 -7.53 -9.88
C ALA A 188 -5.03 -7.26 -10.32
N GLY A 189 -5.24 -7.19 -11.64
CA GLY A 189 -6.57 -7.10 -12.26
C GLY A 189 -7.26 -8.46 -12.38
N GLY A 190 -8.25 -8.56 -13.27
CA GLY A 190 -8.86 -9.84 -13.62
C GLY A 190 -10.26 -10.07 -13.04
N TYR A 191 -10.66 -11.33 -12.93
CA TYR A 191 -11.94 -11.73 -12.35
C TYR A 191 -11.89 -13.15 -11.77
N MET A 192 -12.85 -13.48 -10.90
CA MET A 192 -13.03 -14.80 -10.32
C MET A 192 -14.46 -15.30 -10.47
N GLN A 193 -14.61 -16.61 -10.70
CA GLN A 193 -15.90 -17.26 -10.91
C GLN A 193 -16.71 -17.34 -9.62
N ALA A 194 -18.03 -17.50 -9.74
CA ALA A 194 -18.91 -17.72 -8.59
C ALA A 194 -18.51 -18.98 -7.80
N ASN A 195 -18.59 -18.93 -6.47
CA ASN A 195 -18.34 -20.07 -5.57
C ASN A 195 -16.99 -20.77 -5.83
N SER A 196 -15.92 -19.98 -6.04
CA SER A 196 -14.59 -20.51 -6.36
C SER A 196 -13.49 -19.78 -5.62
N GLU A 197 -12.41 -20.51 -5.33
CA GLU A 197 -11.13 -19.92 -4.93
C GLU A 197 -10.35 -19.48 -6.17
N GLU A 198 -9.66 -18.35 -6.08
CA GLU A 198 -8.81 -17.84 -7.15
C GLU A 198 -7.59 -17.09 -6.59
N LEU A 199 -6.49 -17.12 -7.34
CA LEU A 199 -5.26 -16.40 -7.03
C LEU A 199 -5.11 -15.18 -7.95
N PHE A 200 -4.99 -14.01 -7.34
CA PHE A 200 -4.66 -12.77 -8.03
C PHE A 200 -3.18 -12.50 -7.85
N GLU A 201 -2.39 -12.78 -8.89
CA GLU A 201 -0.93 -12.79 -8.84
C GLU A 201 -0.34 -11.62 -9.63
N VAL A 202 0.75 -11.02 -9.14
CA VAL A 202 1.45 -9.91 -9.81
C VAL A 202 2.94 -9.99 -9.48
N ALA A 203 3.82 -9.79 -10.48
CA ALA A 203 5.25 -9.70 -10.26
C ALA A 203 5.90 -8.77 -11.28
N CYS A 204 6.87 -7.97 -10.83
CA CYS A 204 7.67 -7.11 -11.71
C CYS A 204 9.14 -7.19 -11.34
N LYS A 205 9.98 -7.15 -12.37
CA LYS A 205 11.43 -7.10 -12.24
C LYS A 205 11.89 -5.66 -11.99
N ILE A 206 12.75 -5.47 -11.00
CA ILE A 206 13.41 -4.18 -10.74
C ILE A 206 14.51 -3.96 -11.76
N GLN A 207 14.33 -2.96 -12.62
CA GLN A 207 15.27 -2.67 -13.72
C GLN A 207 16.35 -1.67 -13.33
N GLN A 208 16.05 -0.75 -12.41
CA GLN A 208 16.95 0.33 -12.03
C GLN A 208 17.94 -0.12 -10.95
N ASP A 209 19.17 0.41 -11.01
CA ASP A 209 20.20 0.20 -9.98
C ASP A 209 19.91 1.04 -8.74
N ILE A 210 18.90 0.60 -8.00
CA ILE A 210 18.47 1.18 -6.73
C ILE A 210 18.32 0.04 -5.73
N VAL A 211 18.83 0.25 -4.52
CA VAL A 211 18.64 -0.67 -3.40
C VAL A 211 17.51 -0.16 -2.53
N MET A 212 16.42 -0.92 -2.50
CA MET A 212 15.25 -0.66 -1.67
C MET A 212 15.33 -1.48 -0.38
N HIS A 213 14.92 -0.86 0.71
CA HIS A 213 14.83 -1.46 2.03
C HIS A 213 13.37 -1.39 2.52
N PRO A 214 12.58 -2.47 2.32
CA PRO A 214 11.21 -2.54 2.81
C PRO A 214 11.18 -2.43 4.33
N PHE A 215 10.28 -1.62 4.87
CA PHE A 215 10.13 -1.46 6.31
C PHE A 215 8.68 -1.59 6.79
N ALA A 216 7.70 -1.42 5.90
CA ALA A 216 6.30 -1.72 6.21
C ALA A 216 5.54 -2.15 4.95
N PHE A 217 4.42 -2.84 5.14
CA PHE A 217 3.55 -3.26 4.05
C PHE A 217 2.07 -3.16 4.43
N ARG A 218 1.20 -2.95 3.43
CA ARG A 218 -0.26 -2.95 3.60
C ARG A 218 -0.88 -3.92 2.60
N ALA A 219 -1.64 -4.87 3.14
CA ALA A 219 -2.50 -5.77 2.39
C ALA A 219 -3.89 -5.14 2.19
N HIS A 220 -4.41 -5.15 0.97
CA HIS A 220 -5.74 -4.64 0.68
C HIS A 220 -6.49 -5.52 -0.33
N THR A 221 -7.71 -5.87 0.06
CA THR A 221 -8.78 -6.44 -0.77
C THR A 221 -10.10 -5.88 -0.26
N HIS A 222 -11.20 -6.16 -0.97
CA HIS A 222 -12.54 -6.02 -0.41
C HIS A 222 -12.91 -7.30 0.38
N LYS A 223 -14.18 -7.71 0.37
CA LYS A 223 -14.78 -8.67 1.32
C LYS A 223 -14.39 -10.14 1.11
N LEU A 224 -13.79 -10.50 -0.02
CA LEU A 224 -13.57 -11.88 -0.47
C LEU A 224 -12.11 -12.32 -0.34
N GLY A 225 -11.21 -11.41 0.02
CA GLY A 225 -9.80 -11.73 0.26
C GLY A 225 -9.58 -12.46 1.57
N LEU A 226 -8.84 -13.57 1.49
CA LEU A 226 -8.45 -14.40 2.63
C LEU A 226 -7.04 -14.03 3.08
N VAL A 227 -6.10 -14.00 2.13
CA VAL A 227 -4.67 -13.80 2.40
C VAL A 227 -4.10 -12.90 1.32
N ASN A 228 -3.24 -11.97 1.71
CA ASN A 228 -2.42 -11.20 0.78
C ASN A 228 -0.97 -11.24 1.28
N SER A 229 -0.05 -11.61 0.39
CA SER A 229 1.36 -11.79 0.68
C SER A 229 2.25 -11.21 -0.40
N GLY A 230 3.41 -10.71 0.01
CA GLY A 230 4.43 -10.14 -0.87
C GLY A 230 5.80 -10.78 -0.65
N TYR A 231 6.57 -10.91 -1.72
CA TYR A 231 7.86 -11.59 -1.77
C TYR A 231 8.86 -10.80 -2.59
N ARG A 232 10.13 -10.89 -2.19
CA ARG A 232 11.27 -10.68 -3.09
C ARG A 232 11.64 -12.03 -3.69
N VAL A 233 11.84 -12.06 -5.01
CA VAL A 233 12.40 -13.21 -5.72
C VAL A 233 13.78 -12.84 -6.25
N ARG A 234 14.81 -13.60 -5.88
CA ARG A 234 16.21 -13.35 -6.26
C ARG A 234 16.87 -14.63 -6.77
N GLY A 235 17.78 -14.47 -7.73
CA GLY A 235 18.52 -15.58 -8.33
C GLY A 235 18.01 -15.93 -9.74
N THR A 236 18.59 -16.97 -10.31
CA THR A 236 18.17 -17.56 -11.59
C THR A 236 17.11 -18.64 -11.35
N TYR A 237 16.49 -19.14 -12.40
CA TYR A 237 15.33 -20.03 -12.29
C TYR A 237 15.55 -21.24 -11.34
N ASP A 238 16.73 -21.86 -11.36
CA ASP A 238 17.00 -23.08 -10.57
C ASP A 238 17.40 -22.80 -9.10
N ASP A 239 18.04 -21.67 -8.83
CA ASP A 239 18.51 -21.24 -7.51
C ASP A 239 17.65 -20.13 -6.89
N GLN A 240 16.47 -19.90 -7.47
CA GLN A 240 15.57 -18.84 -7.04
C GLN A 240 15.18 -18.95 -5.57
N GLU A 241 15.36 -17.85 -4.86
CA GLU A 241 14.97 -17.66 -3.48
C GLU A 241 13.77 -16.73 -3.40
N TRP A 242 12.69 -17.21 -2.78
CA TRP A 242 11.50 -16.42 -2.46
C TRP A 242 11.53 -16.04 -0.98
N THR A 243 11.78 -14.76 -0.71
CA THR A 243 11.86 -14.22 0.65
C THR A 243 10.60 -13.40 0.94
N GLU A 244 9.85 -13.79 1.97
CA GLU A 244 8.62 -13.08 2.36
C GLU A 244 8.94 -11.67 2.86
N ILE A 245 8.30 -10.66 2.27
CA ILE A 245 8.29 -9.28 2.75
C ILE A 245 7.23 -9.13 3.86
N GLY A 246 6.07 -9.74 3.64
CA GLY A 246 5.03 -9.81 4.64
C GLY A 246 3.77 -10.48 4.12
N ARG A 247 2.94 -10.90 5.07
CA ARG A 247 1.64 -11.53 4.82
C ARG A 247 0.63 -11.11 5.87
N ARG A 248 -0.62 -10.88 5.46
CA ARG A 248 -1.72 -10.55 6.37
C ARG A 248 -3.07 -10.97 5.77
N SER A 249 -4.05 -11.24 6.64
CA SER A 249 -5.45 -11.20 6.23
C SER A 249 -5.83 -9.76 5.90
N PRO A 250 -6.39 -9.49 4.71
CA PRO A 250 -6.91 -8.18 4.37
C PRO A 250 -8.23 -7.86 5.09
N GLN A 251 -8.87 -8.82 5.77
CA GLN A 251 -10.06 -8.57 6.60
C GLN A 251 -9.72 -7.99 7.99
N LEU A 252 -8.46 -8.07 8.40
CA LEU A 252 -7.97 -7.35 9.59
C LEU A 252 -7.81 -5.86 9.27
N PRO A 253 -7.66 -4.99 10.30
CA PRO A 253 -7.39 -3.57 10.07
C PRO A 253 -6.23 -3.38 9.08
N GLN A 254 -6.55 -2.77 7.93
CA GLN A 254 -5.68 -2.68 6.76
C GLN A 254 -4.71 -1.50 6.88
N MET A 255 -3.89 -1.52 7.93
CA MET A 255 -2.81 -0.56 8.14
C MET A 255 -1.47 -1.09 7.64
N PHE A 256 -0.49 -0.20 7.55
CA PHE A 256 0.89 -0.61 7.32
C PHE A 256 1.43 -1.40 8.52
N SER A 257 1.72 -2.67 8.29
CA SER A 257 2.37 -3.58 9.25
C SER A 257 3.88 -3.54 9.03
N PRO A 258 4.70 -3.62 10.10
CA PRO A 258 6.16 -3.62 9.95
C PRO A 258 6.62 -4.88 9.22
N VAL A 259 7.63 -4.72 8.37
CA VAL A 259 8.41 -5.83 7.81
C VAL A 259 9.35 -6.34 8.92
N LYS A 260 9.33 -7.64 9.20
CA LYS A 260 10.05 -8.23 10.35
C LYS A 260 11.54 -8.42 10.06
N ASP A 261 11.85 -8.85 8.85
CA ASP A 261 13.20 -9.21 8.45
C ASP A 261 13.88 -8.07 7.71
N ASN A 262 15.20 -7.97 7.84
CA ASN A 262 15.97 -7.00 7.08
C ASN A 262 16.15 -7.48 5.64
N ILE A 263 15.29 -7.01 4.75
CA ILE A 263 15.27 -7.39 3.33
C ILE A 263 15.86 -6.25 2.51
N THR A 264 16.65 -6.61 1.51
CA THR A 264 17.06 -5.72 0.44
C THR A 264 16.48 -6.22 -0.87
N ILE A 265 15.98 -5.29 -1.68
CA ILE A 265 15.54 -5.52 -3.06
C ILE A 265 16.44 -4.65 -3.93
N LYS A 266 17.05 -5.23 -4.96
CA LYS A 266 18.02 -4.56 -5.84
C LYS A 266 17.67 -4.82 -7.29
N GLN A 267 18.45 -4.22 -8.20
CA GLN A 267 18.38 -4.51 -9.62
C GLN A 267 18.37 -6.03 -9.89
N ASP A 268 17.55 -6.43 -10.85
CA ASP A 268 17.29 -7.79 -11.27
C ASP A 268 16.45 -8.67 -10.35
N ASP A 269 16.19 -8.27 -9.11
CA ASP A 269 15.19 -8.94 -8.29
C ASP A 269 13.79 -8.75 -8.88
N TYR A 270 12.89 -9.68 -8.60
CA TYR A 270 11.45 -9.47 -8.77
C TYR A 270 10.83 -9.13 -7.42
N VAL A 271 9.83 -8.25 -7.44
CA VAL A 271 8.87 -8.08 -6.35
C VAL A 271 7.57 -8.69 -6.80
N ALA A 272 7.06 -9.64 -6.03
CA ALA A 272 5.86 -10.39 -6.34
C ALA A 272 4.84 -10.27 -5.20
N ALA A 273 3.55 -10.26 -5.54
CA ALA A 273 2.48 -10.33 -4.57
C ALA A 273 1.34 -11.23 -5.06
N VAL A 274 0.63 -11.85 -4.12
CA VAL A 274 -0.50 -12.71 -4.39
C VAL A 274 -1.60 -12.49 -3.37
N CYS A 275 -2.83 -12.38 -3.86
CA CYS A 275 -4.03 -12.45 -3.05
C CYS A 275 -4.76 -13.78 -3.29
N THR A 276 -4.99 -14.51 -2.21
CA THR A 276 -5.87 -15.68 -2.18
C THR A 276 -7.27 -15.20 -1.81
N MET A 277 -8.24 -15.45 -2.68
CA MET A 277 -9.63 -15.02 -2.51
C MET A 277 -10.58 -16.19 -2.68
N TYR A 278 -11.73 -16.15 -1.99
CA TYR A 278 -12.83 -17.07 -2.24
C TYR A 278 -14.10 -16.29 -2.55
N ASN A 279 -14.61 -16.43 -3.77
CA ASN A 279 -15.83 -15.79 -4.19
C ASN A 279 -17.06 -16.51 -3.61
N THR A 280 -17.55 -16.06 -2.46
CA THR A 280 -18.78 -16.57 -1.83
C THR A 280 -20.07 -16.16 -2.56
N ARG A 281 -19.97 -15.36 -3.63
CA ARG A 281 -21.13 -14.85 -4.36
C ARG A 281 -21.55 -15.81 -5.47
N SER A 282 -22.81 -15.71 -5.86
CA SER A 282 -23.42 -16.49 -6.95
C SER A 282 -23.10 -15.97 -8.36
N HIS A 283 -22.27 -14.93 -8.49
CA HIS A 283 -21.90 -14.30 -9.76
C HIS A 283 -20.39 -14.06 -9.85
N VAL A 284 -19.91 -13.79 -11.07
CA VAL A 284 -18.52 -13.40 -11.34
C VAL A 284 -18.21 -12.06 -10.68
N VAL A 285 -17.13 -12.00 -9.92
CA VAL A 285 -16.61 -10.75 -9.34
C VAL A 285 -15.38 -10.33 -10.12
N ARG A 286 -15.30 -9.05 -10.46
CA ARG A 286 -14.21 -8.46 -11.24
C ARG A 286 -13.35 -7.59 -10.36
N ALA A 287 -12.09 -7.39 -10.77
CA ALA A 287 -11.26 -6.35 -10.18
C ALA A 287 -11.86 -4.97 -10.47
N GLY A 288 -12.03 -4.14 -9.45
CA GLY A 288 -12.68 -2.83 -9.56
C GLY A 288 -12.76 -2.08 -8.23
N PRO A 289 -13.18 -0.81 -8.26
CA PRO A 289 -13.07 0.08 -7.12
C PRO A 289 -14.21 0.01 -6.11
N THR A 290 -15.29 -0.71 -6.39
CA THR A 290 -16.48 -0.67 -5.54
C THR A 290 -16.53 -1.84 -4.56
N GLY A 291 -17.29 -1.72 -3.48
CA GLY A 291 -17.56 -2.86 -2.59
C GLY A 291 -18.25 -4.06 -3.26
N ASN A 292 -18.77 -3.91 -4.49
CA ASN A 292 -19.28 -5.01 -5.31
C ASN A 292 -18.20 -5.66 -6.19
N ASP A 293 -17.07 -5.01 -6.36
CA ASP A 293 -15.90 -5.54 -7.03
C ASP A 293 -14.92 -6.14 -6.01
N GLU A 294 -13.78 -6.62 -6.48
CA GLU A 294 -12.62 -6.93 -5.65
C GLU A 294 -11.39 -6.11 -6.02
N MET A 295 -10.42 -6.08 -5.12
CA MET A 295 -9.08 -5.57 -5.39
C MET A 295 -8.04 -6.54 -4.88
N CYS A 296 -6.91 -6.63 -5.57
CA CYS A 296 -5.71 -7.23 -5.01
C CYS A 296 -4.59 -6.22 -5.04
N ASN A 297 -4.35 -5.56 -3.91
CA ASN A 297 -3.29 -4.55 -3.77
C ASN A 297 -2.35 -4.90 -2.61
N PHE A 298 -1.06 -4.93 -2.89
CA PHE A 298 0.00 -5.02 -1.88
C PHE A 298 0.86 -3.77 -1.98
N TYR A 299 0.85 -2.95 -0.93
CA TYR A 299 1.65 -1.73 -0.87
C TYR A 299 2.87 -1.98 0.00
N MET A 300 4.06 -1.75 -0.53
CA MET A 300 5.32 -1.90 0.20
C MET A 300 5.95 -0.52 0.41
N MET A 301 6.01 -0.09 1.67
CA MET A 301 6.84 1.06 2.05
C MET A 301 8.30 0.63 2.10
N TYR A 302 9.14 1.40 1.43
CA TYR A 302 10.59 1.20 1.41
C TYR A 302 11.30 2.53 1.56
N TRP A 303 12.57 2.47 1.95
CA TRP A 303 13.49 3.60 1.83
C TRP A 303 14.67 3.24 0.93
N VAL A 304 15.32 4.28 0.41
CA VAL A 304 16.56 4.23 -0.37
C VAL A 304 17.55 5.23 0.21
N ASP A 305 18.85 5.00 0.03
CA ASP A 305 19.85 6.01 0.34
C ASP A 305 19.79 7.16 -0.68
N GLY A 306 19.89 8.40 -0.19
CA GLY A 306 19.79 9.59 -1.02
C GLY A 306 18.35 9.92 -1.41
N ASP A 307 18.18 10.57 -2.57
CA ASP A 307 16.91 11.21 -2.97
C ASP A 307 16.26 10.58 -4.20
N GLN A 308 16.83 9.54 -4.80
CA GLN A 308 16.31 8.96 -6.05
C GLN A 308 15.45 7.72 -5.76
N LEU A 309 14.14 7.80 -6.02
CA LEU A 309 13.24 6.64 -6.03
C LEU A 309 13.23 5.97 -7.41
N LEU A 310 12.56 4.81 -7.49
CA LEU A 310 12.22 4.20 -8.79
C LEU A 310 11.37 5.16 -9.64
N ASP A 311 11.59 5.13 -10.95
CA ASP A 311 10.81 5.87 -11.94
C ASP A 311 9.41 5.27 -12.04
N ASP A 312 9.34 3.93 -12.06
CA ASP A 312 8.10 3.17 -11.98
C ASP A 312 7.95 2.52 -10.61
N GLN A 313 6.99 3.01 -9.84
CA GLN A 313 6.66 2.53 -8.51
C GLN A 313 5.38 1.68 -8.48
N VAL A 314 4.84 1.35 -9.66
CA VAL A 314 3.56 0.65 -9.79
C VAL A 314 3.74 -0.60 -10.65
N CYS A 315 3.60 -1.76 -10.03
CA CYS A 315 3.58 -3.04 -10.70
C CYS A 315 2.14 -3.51 -10.89
N ILE A 316 1.72 -3.73 -12.15
CA ILE A 316 0.36 -4.19 -12.48
C ILE A 316 0.42 -5.49 -13.27
N SER A 317 -0.42 -6.45 -12.92
CA SER A 317 -0.70 -7.61 -13.77
C SER A 317 -2.15 -7.59 -14.26
N PRO A 318 -2.45 -8.26 -15.39
CA PRO A 318 -3.84 -8.45 -15.82
C PRO A 318 -4.59 -9.45 -14.93
N GLY A 319 -3.90 -10.14 -14.01
CA GLY A 319 -4.43 -11.14 -13.10
C GLY A 319 -5.21 -12.27 -13.79
N PRO A 320 -6.05 -13.02 -13.05
CA PRO A 320 -6.77 -14.17 -13.58
C PRO A 320 -7.83 -13.77 -14.62
N PRO A 321 -8.05 -14.59 -15.67
CA PRO A 321 -7.35 -15.85 -15.97
C PRO A 321 -6.09 -15.64 -16.83
N ASN A 322 -5.64 -14.41 -17.04
CA ASN A 322 -4.64 -14.07 -18.05
C ASN A 322 -3.20 -14.25 -17.54
N TYR A 323 -2.96 -13.93 -16.27
CA TYR A 323 -1.65 -14.02 -15.65
C TYR A 323 -1.69 -14.90 -14.41
N TYR A 324 -0.71 -15.80 -14.34
CA TYR A 324 -0.38 -16.59 -13.16
C TYR A 324 1.15 -16.74 -13.09
N PHE A 325 1.74 -16.85 -11.90
CA PHE A 325 3.18 -17.06 -11.71
C PHE A 325 3.68 -18.28 -12.49
N ARG A 326 2.91 -19.38 -12.53
CA ARG A 326 3.25 -20.59 -13.30
C ARG A 326 3.38 -20.37 -14.82
N ARG A 327 2.87 -19.25 -15.35
CA ARG A 327 2.99 -18.87 -16.76
C ARG A 327 4.13 -17.88 -17.00
N ASP A 328 4.71 -17.32 -15.94
CA ASP A 328 5.88 -16.47 -16.03
C ASP A 328 7.14 -17.34 -16.08
N ARG A 329 7.82 -17.33 -17.23
CA ARG A 329 9.05 -18.13 -17.44
C ARG A 329 10.22 -17.68 -16.59
N ALA A 330 10.15 -16.48 -16.02
CA ALA A 330 11.16 -15.97 -15.11
C ALA A 330 10.93 -16.41 -13.67
N LEU A 331 9.80 -17.04 -13.33
CA LEU A 331 9.46 -17.42 -11.95
C LEU A 331 9.37 -18.94 -11.80
N ASN A 332 10.12 -19.47 -10.85
CA ASN A 332 10.06 -20.88 -10.47
C ASN A 332 9.08 -21.05 -9.30
N VAL A 333 7.86 -21.51 -9.60
CA VAL A 333 6.79 -21.69 -8.61
C VAL A 333 7.07 -22.82 -7.61
N ASP A 334 7.93 -23.78 -7.96
CA ASP A 334 8.32 -24.88 -7.05
C ASP A 334 9.19 -24.38 -5.89
N LYS A 335 9.73 -23.15 -5.99
CA LYS A 335 10.52 -22.49 -4.95
C LYS A 335 9.69 -21.61 -4.02
N ILE A 336 8.40 -21.42 -4.30
CA ILE A 336 7.50 -20.68 -3.42
C ILE A 336 7.34 -21.50 -2.12
N PRO A 337 7.47 -20.88 -0.93
CA PRO A 337 7.24 -21.57 0.34
C PRO A 337 5.86 -22.25 0.35
N GLY A 338 5.76 -23.50 0.82
CA GLY A 338 4.48 -24.23 0.78
C GLY A 338 3.36 -23.59 1.61
N ASN A 339 3.69 -22.75 2.60
CA ASN A 339 2.72 -21.94 3.33
C ASN A 339 2.37 -20.62 2.63
N ALA A 340 2.96 -20.35 1.45
CA ALA A 340 2.71 -19.29 0.45
C ALA A 340 1.42 -18.48 0.64
N PHE A 341 0.33 -19.24 0.61
CA PHE A 341 -1.03 -18.81 0.34
C PHE A 341 -1.94 -18.96 1.56
N SER A 342 -1.38 -19.21 2.74
CA SER A 342 -2.13 -19.46 3.98
C SER A 342 -1.77 -18.44 5.05
N ILE A 343 -2.72 -18.02 5.89
CA ILE A 343 -2.39 -17.20 7.07
C ILE A 343 -1.71 -18.11 8.10
N PRO A 344 -0.53 -17.75 8.64
CA PRO A 344 0.02 -18.43 9.80
C PRO A 344 -0.97 -18.33 10.97
N PRO A 345 -1.23 -19.40 11.72
CA PRO A 345 -2.08 -19.31 12.91
C PRO A 345 -1.51 -18.23 13.85
N PRO A 346 -2.36 -17.42 14.52
CA PRO A 346 -1.85 -16.37 15.39
C PRO A 346 -1.04 -16.97 16.55
N PRO A 347 -0.07 -16.23 17.12
CA PRO A 347 0.79 -16.74 18.19
C PRO A 347 0.01 -17.31 19.41
N ASN A 348 -1.25 -16.89 19.59
CA ASN A 348 -2.12 -17.25 20.72
C ASN A 348 -3.51 -17.79 20.29
N GLY A 349 -3.66 -18.42 19.13
CA GLY A 349 -4.96 -18.95 18.66
C GLY A 349 -5.81 -17.93 17.87
N PRO A 350 -6.97 -18.33 17.34
CA PRO A 350 -7.66 -17.62 16.26
C PRO A 350 -7.96 -16.15 16.62
N ALA A 351 -7.81 -15.27 15.62
CA ALA A 351 -8.04 -13.84 15.77
C ALA A 351 -9.48 -13.57 16.26
N PRO A 352 -9.72 -12.55 17.09
CA PRO A 352 -11.07 -12.19 17.49
C PRO A 352 -11.83 -11.70 16.26
N GLY A 353 -12.79 -12.49 15.76
CA GLY A 353 -13.69 -12.08 14.68
C GLY A 353 -14.07 -13.16 13.68
N GLU A 354 -13.35 -14.28 13.60
CA GLU A 354 -13.75 -15.38 12.71
C GLU A 354 -14.44 -16.50 13.48
N SER A 355 -15.77 -16.52 13.43
CA SER A 355 -16.46 -17.80 13.41
C SER A 355 -16.07 -18.48 12.10
N LEU A 356 -15.07 -19.37 12.15
CA LEU A 356 -14.98 -20.48 11.20
C LEU A 356 -16.34 -21.18 11.28
N GLN A 357 -17.20 -20.95 10.28
CA GLN A 357 -18.43 -21.72 10.18
C GLN A 357 -18.02 -23.20 10.14
N ASN A 358 -18.55 -23.94 11.10
CA ASN A 358 -18.44 -25.37 11.23
C ASN A 358 -18.55 -26.05 9.86
N GLY A 359 -17.42 -26.54 9.39
CA GLY A 359 -17.31 -27.32 8.17
C GLY A 359 -15.96 -28.00 8.19
N THR A 360 -15.91 -29.20 8.74
CA THR A 360 -14.84 -30.16 8.53
C THR A 360 -14.63 -30.35 7.03
N HIS A 361 -13.78 -29.54 6.42
CA HIS A 361 -13.20 -29.78 5.11
C HIS A 361 -11.69 -29.90 5.32
N HIS A 362 -11.24 -31.15 5.32
CA HIS A 362 -9.84 -31.47 5.14
C HIS A 362 -9.25 -30.58 4.04
N MET A 363 -8.13 -29.93 4.35
CA MET A 363 -7.18 -29.47 3.34
C MET A 363 -6.83 -30.67 2.45
N MET A 364 -7.51 -30.80 1.30
CA MET A 364 -6.90 -31.53 0.20
C MET A 364 -5.84 -30.61 -0.38
N MET A 365 -4.58 -30.96 -0.09
CA MET A 365 -3.46 -30.63 -0.97
C MET A 365 -3.92 -30.90 -2.41
N MET A 366 -4.16 -29.87 -3.20
CA MET A 366 -4.29 -30.06 -4.64
C MET A 366 -2.91 -30.41 -5.18
N GLN A 367 -2.57 -31.69 -5.13
CA GLN A 367 -1.74 -32.28 -6.17
C GLN A 367 -2.49 -32.04 -7.48
N HIS A 368 -1.88 -31.28 -8.40
CA HIS A 368 -2.39 -31.10 -9.75
C HIS A 368 -2.62 -32.46 -10.39
N GLN A 369 -3.87 -32.94 -10.37
CA GLN A 369 -4.30 -34.02 -11.24
C GLN A 369 -4.48 -33.45 -12.64
N GLU A 370 -3.63 -33.93 -13.55
CA GLU A 370 -3.84 -33.87 -14.99
C GLU A 370 -5.23 -34.40 -15.32
N ASN A 371 -6.00 -33.64 -16.09
CA ASN A 371 -7.11 -34.20 -16.85
C ASN A 371 -6.86 -33.91 -18.33
N PRO A 372 -6.63 -34.94 -19.16
CA PRO A 372 -6.43 -34.76 -20.59
C PRO A 372 -7.75 -34.34 -21.23
N LEU A 373 -7.76 -33.22 -21.94
CA LEU A 373 -8.86 -32.85 -22.83
C LEU A 373 -8.95 -33.90 -23.97
N PRO A 374 -10.15 -34.41 -24.29
CA PRO A 374 -10.32 -35.27 -25.46
C PRO A 374 -10.18 -34.46 -26.75
N GLN A 375 -9.37 -34.99 -27.66
CA GLN A 375 -9.30 -34.58 -29.07
C GLN A 375 -10.70 -34.58 -29.70
N GLN A 376 -11.03 -33.50 -30.41
CA GLN A 376 -11.43 -33.54 -31.84
C GLN A 376 -11.97 -32.18 -32.26
N PHE A 377 -11.16 -31.42 -33.01
CA PHE A 377 -11.66 -30.56 -34.07
C PHE A 377 -10.70 -30.65 -35.25
N HIS A 378 -11.12 -31.38 -36.27
CA HIS A 378 -10.45 -31.46 -37.57
C HIS A 378 -10.44 -30.08 -38.24
N LEU A 379 -9.26 -29.48 -38.36
CA LEU A 379 -9.01 -28.44 -39.35
C LEU A 379 -8.64 -29.12 -40.68
N ARG A 380 -9.56 -29.10 -41.65
CA ARG A 380 -9.26 -29.44 -43.04
C ARG A 380 -8.36 -28.36 -43.62
N TYR A 381 -7.08 -28.69 -43.82
CA TYR A 381 -6.22 -27.97 -44.75
C TYR A 381 -6.53 -28.43 -46.18
N ASN A 382 -7.04 -27.50 -46.98
CA ASN A 382 -7.09 -27.61 -48.43
C ASN A 382 -5.70 -27.23 -48.96
N ASN A 383 -4.96 -28.20 -49.51
CA ASN A 383 -3.86 -27.92 -50.42
C ASN A 383 -4.04 -28.80 -51.64
N GLY A 384 -4.37 -28.15 -52.76
CA GLY A 384 -4.29 -28.76 -54.07
C GLY A 384 -2.83 -29.03 -54.43
N ASN A 385 -2.61 -30.12 -55.16
CA ASN A 385 -1.64 -30.14 -56.24
C ASN A 385 -1.94 -31.30 -57.20
N ASN A 386 -2.16 -30.90 -58.45
CA ASN A 386 -1.76 -31.55 -59.69
C ASN A 386 -0.90 -32.82 -59.55
N ASN A 387 -1.45 -33.98 -59.87
CA ASN A 387 -1.26 -34.72 -61.14
C ASN A 387 -1.90 -36.10 -61.05
#